data_AF-A0A016U4C0-F1
#
_entry.id   AF-A0A016U4C0-F1
#
_cell.length_a   1.000
_cell.length_b   1.000
_cell.length_c   1.000
_cell.angle_alpha   90.00
_cell.angle_beta   90.00
_cell.angle_gamma   90.00
#
_symmetry.space_group_name_H-M   'P 1'
#
loop_
_entity.id
_entity.type
_entity.pdbx_description
1 polymer ?
#
loop_
_entity_poly.entity_id
_entity_poly.type
_entity_poly.pdbx_seq_one_letter_code
_entity_poly.pdbx_strand_id
1 'polypeptide(L)'
;MNCYFPDTEIDDHTWKYTLDNERTGEAVVGYGNVPIPSKDNIAKLLDRKLSIRAITWNINEKPAKTLDLLANNLEQIPDSLVEDIIIIALQEIPPSTKTFHEDALAIIAKPLRQTHSTLFSYRAWSQMVLVFMKKAHTRFATG
;
A
#
# COMPACT_ATOMS: atom_id res chain seq x y z
N MET A 1 -16.50 22.05 -21.28
CA MET A 1 -15.48 22.92 -20.66
C MET A 1 -14.34 21.99 -20.27
N ASN A 2 -13.26 21.99 -21.06
CA ASN A 2 -12.15 21.04 -20.89
C ASN A 2 -11.08 21.69 -20.04
N CYS A 3 -10.80 21.13 -18.88
CA CYS A 3 -9.67 21.53 -18.05
C CYS A 3 -8.44 20.76 -18.53
N TYR A 4 -7.54 21.44 -19.24
CA TYR A 4 -6.18 20.97 -19.50
C TYR A 4 -5.38 21.13 -18.22
N PHE A 5 -4.85 20.03 -17.68
CA PHE A 5 -3.75 20.06 -16.72
C PHE A 5 -2.46 19.92 -17.53
N PRO A 6 -1.54 20.90 -17.50
CA PRO A 6 -0.22 20.70 -18.09
C PRO A 6 0.53 19.68 -17.23
N ASP A 7 0.95 18.58 -17.84
CA ASP A 7 1.93 17.65 -17.28
C ASP A 7 3.26 18.39 -17.16
N THR A 8 3.46 19.13 -16.08
CA THR A 8 4.80 19.56 -15.66
C THR A 8 5.49 18.36 -15.02
N GLU A 9 6.04 17.50 -15.87
CA GLU A 9 7.11 16.60 -15.48
C GLU A 9 8.28 17.47 -15.02
N ILE A 10 8.48 17.57 -13.71
CA ILE A 10 9.69 18.17 -13.13
C ILE A 10 10.77 17.08 -13.21
N ASP A 11 11.36 16.91 -14.39
CA ASP A 11 12.63 16.21 -14.58
C ASP A 11 13.69 17.26 -14.91
N ASP A 12 14.53 17.59 -13.93
CA ASP A 12 15.62 18.56 -14.13
C ASP A 12 16.83 17.95 -14.86
N HIS A 13 16.75 16.67 -15.28
CA HIS A 13 17.82 15.91 -15.93
C HIS A 13 19.17 15.95 -15.19
N THR A 14 19.16 16.34 -13.91
CA THR A 14 20.35 16.45 -13.05
C THR A 14 20.41 15.32 -12.01
N TRP A 15 19.84 14.17 -12.34
CA TRP A 15 20.03 12.95 -11.55
C TRP A 15 21.44 12.40 -11.77
N LYS A 16 22.32 12.59 -10.79
CA LYS A 16 23.55 11.80 -10.68
C LYS A 16 23.23 10.50 -9.95
N TYR A 17 23.40 9.37 -10.63
CA TYR A 17 23.49 8.08 -9.96
C TYR A 17 24.73 8.07 -9.05
N THR A 18 24.56 8.25 -7.75
CA THR A 18 25.57 7.89 -6.77
C THR A 18 25.56 6.38 -6.61
N LEU A 19 26.23 5.70 -7.54
CA LEU A 19 26.72 4.35 -7.28
C LEU A 19 27.96 4.50 -6.43
N ASP A 20 27.79 4.76 -5.14
CA ASP A 20 28.87 4.60 -4.17
C ASP A 20 29.21 3.11 -4.15
N ASN A 21 30.18 2.73 -4.99
CA ASN A 21 30.73 1.38 -5.10
C ASN A 21 31.72 1.07 -3.97
N GLU A 22 31.67 1.78 -2.85
CA GLU A 22 32.36 1.40 -1.64
C GLU A 22 31.51 0.37 -0.90
N ARG A 23 31.71 -0.91 -1.23
CA ARG A 23 31.18 -2.03 -0.45
C ARG A 23 31.80 -2.00 0.94
N THR A 24 31.08 -1.52 1.93
CA THR A 24 31.20 -2.02 3.30
C THR A 24 30.17 -3.15 3.47
N GLY A 25 30.57 -4.28 4.04
CA GLY A 25 29.73 -5.46 4.25
C GLY A 25 28.61 -5.27 5.28
N GLU A 26 28.02 -4.08 5.34
CA GLU A 26 26.96 -3.74 6.27
C GLU A 26 25.62 -4.18 5.68
N ALA A 27 24.85 -4.93 6.46
CA ALA A 27 23.48 -5.26 6.12
C ALA A 27 22.70 -3.95 6.03
N VAL A 28 22.31 -3.55 4.83
CA VAL A 28 21.42 -2.39 4.65
C VAL A 28 20.13 -2.71 5.40
N VAL A 29 19.83 -1.92 6.41
CA VAL A 29 18.59 -2.05 7.18
C VAL A 29 17.59 -0.98 6.72
N GLY A 30 16.34 -1.40 6.54
CA GLY A 30 15.21 -0.52 6.29
C GLY A 30 14.69 0.07 7.60
N TYR A 31 13.55 0.78 7.50
CA TYR A 31 12.88 1.36 8.64
C TYR A 31 12.61 0.32 9.75
N GLY A 32 12.91 0.68 11.00
CA GLY A 32 12.78 -0.24 12.14
C GLY A 32 13.90 -1.27 12.27
N ASN A 33 15.09 -1.02 11.69
CA ASN A 33 16.24 -1.93 11.68
C ASN A 33 15.97 -3.30 11.03
N VAL A 34 14.96 -3.37 10.15
CA VAL A 34 14.63 -4.61 9.42
C VAL A 34 15.68 -4.79 8.30
N PRO A 35 16.42 -5.91 8.26
CA PRO A 35 17.40 -6.15 7.19
C PRO A 35 16.71 -6.14 5.82
N ILE A 36 17.17 -5.29 4.90
CA ILE A 36 16.74 -5.35 3.51
C ILE A 36 17.31 -6.65 2.93
N PRO A 37 16.47 -7.51 2.32
CA PRO A 37 16.93 -8.74 1.73
C PRO A 37 18.07 -8.49 0.73
N SER A 38 19.15 -9.26 0.83
CA SER A 38 20.25 -9.19 -0.13
C SER A 38 19.76 -9.51 -1.54
N LYS A 39 20.49 -9.05 -2.57
CA LYS A 39 20.19 -9.42 -3.98
C LYS A 39 20.11 -10.93 -4.17
N ASP A 40 20.94 -11.71 -3.47
CA ASP A 40 20.91 -13.17 -3.53
C ASP A 40 19.63 -13.76 -2.91
N ASN A 41 19.09 -13.15 -1.86
CA ASN A 41 17.82 -13.55 -1.26
C ASN A 41 16.63 -13.17 -2.15
N ILE A 42 16.67 -12.00 -2.79
CA ILE A 42 15.68 -11.58 -3.80
C ILE A 42 15.75 -12.53 -5.01
N ALA A 43 16.95 -12.95 -5.42
CA ALA A 43 17.14 -13.83 -6.58
C ALA A 43 16.53 -15.23 -6.39
N LYS A 44 16.37 -15.68 -5.14
CA LYS A 44 15.72 -16.94 -4.75
C LYS A 44 14.18 -16.86 -4.77
N LEU A 45 13.60 -15.67 -4.91
CA LEU A 45 12.15 -15.52 -5.06
C LEU A 45 11.74 -16.10 -6.41
N LEU A 46 10.86 -17.12 -6.37
CA LEU A 46 10.30 -17.80 -7.54
C LEU A 46 9.57 -16.84 -8.49
N ASP A 47 8.96 -15.79 -7.92
CA ASP A 47 8.23 -14.77 -8.65
C ASP A 47 8.85 -13.39 -8.34
N ARG A 48 9.50 -12.79 -9.33
CA ARG A 48 10.23 -11.51 -9.19
C ARG A 48 9.36 -10.29 -9.51
N LYS A 49 8.07 -10.49 -9.74
CA LYS A 49 7.12 -9.44 -10.08
C LYS A 49 6.01 -9.46 -9.05
N LEU A 50 5.80 -8.31 -8.42
CA LEU A 50 4.65 -8.06 -7.58
C LEU A 50 3.76 -7.04 -8.27
N SER A 51 2.47 -7.29 -8.25
CA SER A 51 1.46 -6.38 -8.75
C SER A 51 0.97 -5.43 -7.63
N ILE A 52 1.04 -4.15 -7.97
CA ILE A 52 0.71 -2.90 -7.25
C ILE A 52 -0.72 -2.35 -7.42
N ARG A 53 -1.66 -2.45 -6.47
CA ARG A 53 -2.85 -1.56 -6.49
C ARG A 53 -2.75 -0.48 -5.41
N ALA A 54 -2.68 0.79 -5.82
CA ALA A 54 -2.74 1.93 -4.92
C ALA A 54 -4.00 2.76 -5.18
N ILE A 55 -4.79 2.98 -4.13
CA ILE A 55 -6.01 3.78 -4.16
C ILE A 55 -5.84 4.93 -3.18
N THR A 56 -6.10 6.15 -3.63
CA THR A 56 -6.17 7.33 -2.76
C THR A 56 -7.56 7.93 -2.84
N TRP A 57 -8.16 8.26 -1.70
CA TRP A 57 -9.48 8.84 -1.66
C TRP A 57 -9.65 9.84 -0.51
N ASN A 58 -9.91 11.09 -0.87
CA ASN A 58 -10.44 12.08 0.04
C ASN A 58 -11.94 11.82 0.28
N ILE A 59 -12.30 11.44 1.50
CA ILE A 59 -13.67 11.06 1.84
C ILE A 59 -14.52 12.23 2.35
N ASN A 60 -13.96 13.44 2.47
CA ASN A 60 -14.66 14.66 2.87
C ASN A 60 -15.52 14.47 4.14
N GLU A 61 -14.90 13.96 5.19
CA GLU A 61 -15.48 13.68 6.50
C GLU A 61 -16.71 12.76 6.50
N LYS A 62 -16.92 12.00 5.42
CA LYS A 62 -18.01 11.03 5.34
C LYS A 62 -17.79 9.88 6.33
N PRO A 63 -18.88 9.26 6.85
CA PRO A 63 -18.78 8.13 7.75
C PRO A 63 -18.14 6.93 7.06
N ALA A 64 -17.54 6.01 7.84
CA ALA A 64 -16.84 4.82 7.33
C ALA A 64 -17.68 3.98 6.36
N LYS A 65 -19.02 3.99 6.52
CA LYS A 65 -19.97 3.35 5.59
C LYS A 65 -19.81 3.79 4.12
N THR A 66 -19.28 4.99 3.84
CA THR A 66 -18.98 5.41 2.46
C THR A 66 -17.99 4.47 1.76
N LEU A 67 -17.17 3.75 2.53
CA LEU A 67 -16.19 2.80 2.03
C LEU A 67 -16.83 1.50 1.50
N ASP A 68 -18.13 1.27 1.73
CA ASP A 68 -18.87 0.17 1.11
C ASP A 68 -18.79 0.26 -0.43
N LEU A 69 -18.75 1.47 -0.99
CA LEU A 69 -18.57 1.66 -2.44
C LEU A 69 -17.26 1.06 -2.95
N LEU A 70 -16.18 1.26 -2.18
CA LEU A 70 -14.87 0.72 -2.51
C LEU A 70 -14.80 -0.79 -2.24
N ALA A 71 -15.36 -1.24 -1.11
CA ALA A 71 -15.42 -2.65 -0.78
C ALA A 71 -16.18 -3.46 -1.84
N ASN A 72 -17.33 -2.94 -2.31
CA ASN A 72 -18.10 -3.55 -3.38
C ASN A 72 -17.30 -3.60 -4.69
N ASN A 73 -16.53 -2.55 -5.02
CA ASN A 73 -15.67 -2.56 -6.20
C ASN A 73 -14.57 -3.63 -6.10
N LEU A 74 -13.94 -3.78 -4.93
CA LEU A 74 -12.93 -4.81 -4.68
C LEU A 74 -13.52 -6.22 -4.76
N GLU A 75 -14.76 -6.43 -4.30
CA GLU A 75 -15.45 -7.73 -4.38
C GLU A 75 -15.74 -8.19 -5.82
N GLN A 76 -15.86 -7.26 -6.77
CA GLN A 76 -16.06 -7.59 -8.18
C GLN A 76 -14.77 -8.00 -8.91
N ILE A 77 -13.61 -7.83 -8.30
CA ILE A 77 -12.33 -8.21 -8.90
C ILE A 77 -12.14 -9.73 -8.72
N PRO A 78 -11.98 -10.51 -9.80
CA PRO A 78 -11.71 -11.94 -9.68
C PRO A 78 -10.44 -12.21 -8.88
N ASP A 79 -10.44 -13.26 -8.05
CA ASP A 79 -9.29 -13.65 -7.22
C ASP A 79 -8.00 -13.91 -8.03
N SER A 80 -8.12 -14.28 -9.30
CA SER A 80 -6.98 -14.48 -10.21
C SER A 80 -6.36 -13.17 -10.73
N LEU A 81 -7.10 -12.05 -10.66
CA LEU A 81 -6.71 -10.75 -11.18
C LEU A 81 -6.43 -9.72 -10.10
N VAL A 82 -6.78 -10.02 -8.85
CA VAL A 82 -6.47 -9.14 -7.72
C VAL A 82 -4.95 -9.03 -7.53
N GLU A 83 -4.48 -7.82 -7.27
CA GLU A 83 -3.05 -7.51 -7.13
C GLU A 83 -2.43 -8.15 -5.89
N ASP A 84 -1.11 -8.31 -5.88
CA ASP A 84 -0.37 -8.94 -4.77
C ASP A 84 -0.35 -8.07 -3.51
N ILE A 85 -0.35 -6.75 -3.70
CA ILE A 85 -0.40 -5.74 -2.66
C ILE A 85 -1.49 -4.72 -3.00
N ILE A 86 -2.34 -4.42 -2.03
CA ILE A 86 -3.36 -3.37 -2.13
C ILE A 86 -3.08 -2.33 -1.04
N ILE A 87 -2.93 -1.08 -1.45
CA ILE A 87 -2.70 0.08 -0.60
C ILE A 87 -3.88 1.02 -0.75
N ILE A 88 -4.50 1.40 0.36
CA ILE A 88 -5.61 2.36 0.37
C ILE A 88 -5.23 3.50 1.32
N ALA A 89 -5.12 4.70 0.78
CA ALA A 89 -4.87 5.93 1.51
C ALA A 89 -6.14 6.78 1.54
N LEU A 90 -6.60 7.15 2.74
CA LEU A 90 -7.79 7.96 2.97
C LEU A 90 -7.39 9.32 3.56
N GLN A 91 -8.04 10.40 3.10
CA GLN A 91 -7.87 11.76 3.61
C GLN A 91 -9.21 12.39 4.01
N GLU A 92 -9.15 13.44 4.82
CA GLU A 92 -10.32 14.11 5.43
C GLU A 92 -11.22 13.12 6.18
N ILE A 93 -10.59 12.26 6.98
CA ILE A 93 -11.31 11.33 7.85
C ILE A 93 -11.94 12.11 9.00
N PRO A 94 -13.22 11.82 9.37
CA PRO A 94 -13.87 12.52 10.47
C PRO A 94 -13.04 12.43 11.77
N PRO A 95 -12.69 13.56 12.41
CA PRO A 95 -11.81 13.57 13.57
C PRO A 95 -12.48 13.03 14.85
N SER A 96 -13.81 13.07 14.92
CA SER A 96 -14.61 12.76 16.11
C SER A 96 -14.94 11.27 16.29
N THR A 97 -14.74 10.45 15.27
CA THR A 97 -15.14 9.04 15.27
C THR A 97 -14.01 8.15 15.79
N LYS A 98 -14.13 7.78 17.07
CA LYS A 98 -13.19 6.87 17.76
C LYS A 98 -13.13 5.49 17.08
N THR A 99 -14.23 5.02 16.50
CA THR A 99 -14.33 3.69 15.86
C THR A 99 -13.98 3.69 14.37
N PHE A 100 -13.75 4.85 13.74
CA PHE A 100 -13.61 4.93 12.28
C PHE A 100 -12.50 4.01 11.75
N HIS A 101 -11.38 3.91 12.47
CA HIS A 101 -10.27 3.05 12.05
C HIS A 101 -10.73 1.59 11.95
N GLU A 102 -11.34 1.09 13.02
CA GLU A 102 -11.81 -0.30 13.13
C GLU A 102 -12.92 -0.58 12.11
N ASP A 103 -13.87 0.35 11.96
CA ASP A 103 -14.97 0.25 11.00
C ASP A 103 -14.45 0.23 9.55
N ALA A 104 -13.54 1.16 9.20
CA ALA A 104 -12.95 1.23 7.86
C ALA A 104 -12.14 -0.03 7.53
N LEU A 105 -11.34 -0.52 8.47
CA LEU A 105 -10.59 -1.75 8.31
C LEU A 105 -11.53 -2.94 8.11
N ALA A 106 -12.59 -3.06 8.91
CA ALA A 106 -13.54 -4.16 8.81
C ALA A 106 -14.28 -4.16 7.46
N ILE A 107 -14.72 -2.99 6.98
CA ILE A 107 -15.42 -2.83 5.70
C ILE A 107 -14.51 -3.24 4.54
N ILE A 108 -13.28 -2.71 4.50
CA ILE A 108 -12.34 -2.95 3.38
C ILE A 108 -11.72 -4.36 3.43
N ALA A 109 -11.44 -4.90 4.61
CA ALA A 109 -10.83 -6.22 4.73
C ALA A 109 -11.81 -7.34 4.34
N LYS A 110 -13.13 -7.13 4.51
CA LYS A 110 -14.17 -8.13 4.24
C LYS A 110 -14.07 -8.75 2.83
N PRO A 111 -14.05 -7.98 1.72
CA PRO A 111 -13.92 -8.56 0.38
C PRO A 111 -12.56 -9.25 0.15
N LEU A 112 -11.50 -8.81 0.83
CA LEU A 112 -10.14 -9.32 0.62
C LEU A 112 -9.78 -10.51 1.50
N ARG A 113 -10.61 -10.87 2.49
CA ARG A 113 -10.27 -11.83 3.57
C ARG A 113 -9.84 -13.22 3.09
N GLN A 114 -10.26 -13.65 1.91
CA GLN A 114 -9.91 -14.96 1.38
C GLN A 114 -8.50 -14.95 0.77
N THR A 115 -8.17 -13.91 0.02
CA THR A 115 -6.93 -13.80 -0.76
C THR A 115 -5.81 -13.06 -0.04
N HIS A 116 -6.13 -12.09 0.81
CA HIS A 116 -5.16 -11.21 1.47
C HIS A 116 -5.22 -11.29 3.00
N SER A 117 -4.10 -10.90 3.60
CA SER A 117 -3.98 -10.55 5.00
C SER A 117 -3.73 -9.04 5.13
N THR A 118 -4.25 -8.43 6.19
CA THR A 118 -3.86 -7.07 6.58
C THR A 118 -2.39 -7.10 7.01
N LEU A 119 -1.52 -6.38 6.30
CA LEU A 119 -0.12 -6.23 6.67
C LEU A 119 0.01 -5.21 7.80
N PHE A 120 -0.54 -4.01 7.59
CA PHE A 120 -0.68 -3.00 8.63
C PHE A 120 -1.81 -2.03 8.31
N SER A 121 -2.24 -1.29 9.33
CA SER A 121 -3.11 -0.14 9.19
C SER A 121 -2.64 0.94 10.15
N TYR A 122 -2.67 2.19 9.70
CA TYR A 122 -2.21 3.31 10.51
C TYR A 122 -3.07 4.54 10.26
N ARG A 123 -3.40 5.27 11.33
CA ARG A 123 -4.16 6.51 11.29
C ARG A 123 -3.37 7.61 12.00
N ALA A 124 -3.26 8.76 11.35
CA ALA A 124 -2.74 9.99 11.92
C ALA A 124 -3.67 11.15 11.56
N TRP A 125 -4.25 11.78 12.58
CA TRP A 125 -5.22 12.88 12.42
C TRP A 125 -6.37 12.52 11.44
N SER A 126 -6.49 13.27 10.35
CA SER A 126 -7.48 13.09 9.28
C SER A 126 -7.00 12.19 8.13
N GLN A 127 -5.91 11.45 8.31
CA GLN A 127 -5.33 10.56 7.32
C GLN A 127 -5.24 9.13 7.83
N MET A 128 -5.41 8.16 6.93
CA MET A 128 -5.27 6.74 7.25
C MET A 128 -4.74 5.97 6.05
N VAL A 129 -3.94 4.95 6.33
CA VAL A 129 -3.47 4.00 5.33
C VAL A 129 -3.82 2.58 5.76
N LEU A 130 -4.25 1.78 4.79
CA LEU A 130 -4.51 0.36 4.90
C LEU A 130 -3.63 -0.37 3.89
N VAL A 131 -2.88 -1.36 4.33
CA VAL A 131 -2.05 -2.19 3.45
C VAL A 131 -2.43 -3.65 3.60
N PHE A 132 -2.79 -4.27 2.48
CA PHE A 132 -3.12 -5.67 2.37
C PHE A 132 -2.11 -6.38 1.47
N MET A 133 -1.76 -7.60 1.83
CA MET A 133 -0.82 -8.44 1.08
C MET A 133 -1.44 -9.80 0.85
N LYS A 134 -1.32 -10.36 -0.36
CA LYS A 134 -1.78 -11.73 -0.63
C LYS A 134 -1.15 -12.70 0.36
N LYS A 135 -1.94 -13.65 0.83
CA LYS A 135 -1.50 -14.67 1.81
C LYS A 135 -0.30 -15.50 1.32
N ALA A 136 -0.16 -15.69 0.01
CA ALA A 136 1.00 -16.38 -0.57
C ALA A 136 2.34 -15.67 -0.31
N HIS A 137 2.31 -14.35 -0.08
CA HIS A 137 3.51 -13.51 0.09
C HIS A 137 3.82 -13.17 1.55
N THR A 138 2.94 -13.50 2.50
CA THR A 138 3.13 -13.15 3.93
C THR A 138 4.39 -13.77 4.54
N ARG A 139 4.80 -14.95 4.05
CA ARG A 139 6.06 -15.61 4.44
C ARG A 139 7.32 -14.78 4.18
N PHE A 140 7.24 -13.75 3.35
CA PHE A 140 8.34 -12.83 3.05
C PHE A 140 8.28 -11.54 3.87
N ALA A 141 7.18 -11.31 4.60
CA ALA A 141 6.94 -10.09 5.37
C ALA A 141 7.03 -10.30 6.90
N THR A 142 6.90 -11.54 7.37
CA THR A 142 7.10 -11.92 8.77
C THR A 142 8.45 -12.62 8.91
N GLY A 143 9.40 -11.95 9.59
CA GLY A 143 10.69 -12.54 9.98
C GLY A 143 10.56 -13.47 11.18
#